data_AF-A0A2L0A1G5-F1
#
_entry.id   AF-A0A2L0A1G5-F1
#
_cell.length_a   1.000
_cell.length_b   1.000
_cell.length_c   1.000
_cell.angle_alpha   90.00
_cell.angle_beta   90.00
_cell.angle_gamma   90.00
#
_symmetry.space_group_name_H-M   'P 1'
#
loop_
_entity.id
_entity.type
_entity.pdbx_description
1 polymer ?
#
loop_
_entity_poly.entity_id
_entity_poly.type
_entity_poly.pdbx_seq_one_letter_code
_entity_poly.pdbx_strand_id
1 'polypeptide(L)'
;MIWHVQNENLILDSTRIFMKAFHLLLFDGSFIFPECILIFGLILLLMIDLTSDQKDIPWLYFISSTSLVMSITALLFRWREEPMIIFSGNFQTNNFNEIFQFLILLCSTLCIPLSVEYIECTEMAITEFLLFVLTATLGGMFLCGANDLITIFVAPECFSLCSYLLCGYTKKDVRSNEATMKYLLMGGASSSILVHGFSWLYGSSGGEIELQEIVNGLINTQMYNSPGISIALIFITVGIGFKLSPAPSHQWTPDVYEGSPTPVVAFLSVTSKVAASASATRIFDIPFYFSSNEWHLLLEILAILSMILGNLIAITQTSMKRMLAYSSIGQIGYVIIGIIVGDSNGGYASMITYMLFYISMNLGTFACIVLFGLRTGTDNIRDYAGLYTKDPFLALSLALCLLSLGGLPPLAGFFGKLHLFWCGWQAGLYFLVSIGLLTSVVSIYYYLKIIKLLMTGRNQEITPHVRNYRRSPLRSNNSIELSMIVCVIASTIPGISMNPIIAIAQDTLF
;
A
#
# COMPACT_ATOMS: atom_id res chain seq x y z
N MET A 1 -4.61 10.91 -56.53
CA MET A 1 -5.94 11.18 -55.94
C MET A 1 -6.32 10.17 -54.85
N ILE A 2 -6.14 8.85 -55.04
CA ILE A 2 -6.53 7.84 -54.03
C ILE A 2 -5.69 7.92 -52.74
N TRP A 3 -4.40 8.27 -52.82
CA TRP A 3 -3.52 8.45 -51.66
C TRP A 3 -3.83 9.68 -50.80
N HIS A 4 -4.44 10.73 -51.37
CA HIS A 4 -4.76 11.96 -50.63
C HIS A 4 -6.04 11.80 -49.80
N VAL A 5 -7.02 11.05 -50.32
CA VAL A 5 -8.31 10.77 -49.65
C VAL A 5 -8.15 9.80 -48.47
N GLN A 6 -7.19 8.86 -48.53
CA GLN A 6 -6.90 7.96 -47.40
C GLN A 6 -6.27 8.69 -46.20
N ASN A 7 -5.42 9.69 -46.42
CA ASN A 7 -4.84 10.50 -45.34
C ASN A 7 -5.87 11.43 -44.70
N GLU A 8 -6.79 12.01 -45.49
CA GLU A 8 -7.85 12.86 -44.94
C GLU A 8 -8.80 12.07 -44.04
N ASN A 9 -9.17 10.83 -44.40
CA ASN A 9 -9.99 9.97 -43.54
C ASN A 9 -9.26 9.53 -42.27
N LEU A 10 -7.95 9.29 -42.33
CA LEU A 10 -7.13 8.92 -41.16
C LEU A 10 -6.94 10.11 -40.19
N ILE A 11 -6.82 11.33 -40.73
CA ILE A 11 -6.78 12.57 -39.94
C ILE A 11 -8.17 12.89 -39.37
N LEU A 12 -9.25 12.68 -40.13
CA LEU A 12 -10.62 12.87 -39.65
C LEU A 12 -11.02 11.84 -38.58
N ASP A 13 -10.58 10.60 -38.70
CA ASP A 13 -10.82 9.57 -37.68
C ASP A 13 -9.96 9.81 -36.43
N SER A 14 -8.68 10.17 -36.57
CA SER A 14 -7.85 10.54 -35.41
C SER A 14 -8.36 11.80 -34.71
N THR A 15 -8.82 12.82 -35.44
CA THR A 15 -9.43 14.02 -34.85
C THR A 15 -10.80 13.73 -34.26
N ARG A 16 -11.61 12.82 -34.82
CA ARG A 16 -12.85 12.35 -34.19
C ARG A 16 -12.58 11.56 -32.92
N ILE A 17 -11.61 10.65 -32.91
CA ILE A 17 -11.21 9.90 -31.73
C ILE A 17 -10.68 10.85 -30.65
N PHE A 18 -9.83 11.82 -31.04
CA PHE A 18 -9.33 12.85 -30.13
C PHE A 18 -10.46 13.72 -29.60
N MET A 19 -11.36 14.22 -30.46
CA MET A 19 -12.52 15.02 -30.04
C MET A 19 -13.47 14.21 -29.15
N LYS A 20 -13.67 12.91 -29.40
CA LYS A 20 -14.52 12.04 -28.58
C LYS A 20 -13.87 11.75 -27.23
N ALA A 21 -12.56 11.51 -27.19
CA ALA A 21 -11.78 11.38 -25.96
C ALA A 21 -11.75 12.70 -25.18
N PHE A 22 -11.63 13.83 -25.85
CA PHE A 22 -11.64 15.18 -25.27
C PHE A 22 -13.03 15.55 -24.73
N HIS A 23 -14.10 15.13 -25.42
CA HIS A 23 -15.48 15.32 -24.98
C HIS A 23 -15.84 14.41 -23.81
N LEU A 24 -15.33 13.17 -23.78
CA LEU A 24 -15.36 12.29 -22.60
C LEU A 24 -14.61 12.93 -21.43
N LEU A 25 -13.40 13.45 -21.66
CA LEU A 25 -12.59 14.11 -20.63
C LEU A 25 -13.22 15.42 -20.12
N LEU A 26 -14.03 16.12 -20.92
CA LEU A 26 -14.74 17.34 -20.50
C LEU A 26 -16.03 17.06 -19.71
N PHE A 27 -16.76 15.97 -20.02
CA PHE A 27 -18.02 15.63 -19.33
C PHE A 27 -17.82 14.67 -18.14
N ASP A 28 -16.91 13.71 -18.27
CA ASP A 28 -16.60 12.71 -17.23
C ASP A 28 -15.35 13.07 -16.42
N GLY A 29 -14.53 14.03 -16.89
CA GLY A 29 -13.26 14.37 -16.24
C GLY A 29 -13.39 15.06 -14.89
N SER A 30 -14.57 15.58 -14.53
CA SER A 30 -14.82 16.05 -13.15
C SER A 30 -14.62 14.93 -12.13
N PHE A 31 -14.91 13.68 -12.50
CA PHE A 31 -14.81 12.53 -11.63
C PHE A 31 -13.42 11.87 -11.59
N ILE A 32 -12.50 12.29 -12.46
CA ILE A 32 -11.08 11.90 -12.42
C ILE A 32 -10.21 13.12 -12.05
N PHE A 33 -10.83 14.17 -11.52
CA PHE A 33 -10.13 15.41 -11.17
C PHE A 33 -8.96 15.20 -10.19
N PRO A 34 -9.08 14.37 -9.12
CA PRO A 34 -7.96 14.07 -8.23
C PRO A 34 -6.75 13.46 -8.95
N GLU A 35 -6.97 12.53 -9.87
CA GLU A 35 -5.93 11.89 -10.67
C GLU A 35 -5.35 12.87 -11.70
N CYS A 36 -6.19 13.71 -12.33
CA CYS A 36 -5.74 14.76 -13.25
C CYS A 36 -4.79 15.76 -12.58
N ILE A 37 -5.03 16.13 -11.31
CA ILE A 37 -4.14 17.00 -10.54
C ILE A 37 -2.74 16.37 -10.40
N LEU A 38 -2.67 15.07 -10.13
CA LEU A 38 -1.39 14.35 -10.02
C LEU A 38 -0.69 14.22 -11.36
N ILE A 39 -1.42 13.93 -12.44
CA ILE A 39 -0.88 13.89 -13.81
C ILE A 39 -0.29 15.26 -14.17
N PHE A 40 -1.01 16.34 -13.87
CA PHE A 40 -0.52 17.69 -14.08
C PHE A 40 0.76 17.97 -13.26
N GLY A 41 0.78 17.59 -11.99
CA GLY A 41 1.96 17.70 -11.13
C GLY A 41 3.17 16.92 -11.67
N LEU A 42 2.95 15.71 -12.21
CA LEU A 42 3.98 14.91 -12.86
C LEU A 42 4.55 15.58 -14.12
N ILE A 43 3.68 16.10 -14.99
CA ILE A 43 4.10 16.80 -16.20
C ILE A 43 4.91 18.05 -15.83
N LEU A 44 4.46 18.79 -14.81
CA LEU A 44 5.15 19.99 -14.32
C LEU A 44 6.55 19.64 -13.78
N LEU A 45 6.67 18.56 -12.99
CA LEU A 45 7.96 18.06 -12.50
C LEU A 45 8.91 17.69 -13.65
N LEU A 46 8.41 16.98 -14.66
CA LEU A 46 9.18 16.62 -15.85
C LEU A 46 9.64 17.86 -16.63
N MET A 47 8.76 18.83 -16.82
CA MET A 47 9.10 20.07 -17.52
C MET A 47 10.18 20.86 -16.79
N ILE A 48 10.12 20.94 -15.45
CA ILE A 48 11.16 21.61 -14.65
C ILE A 48 12.49 20.86 -14.73
N ASP A 49 12.48 19.54 -14.64
CA ASP A 49 13.72 18.74 -14.72
C ASP A 49 14.40 18.87 -16.08
N LEU A 50 13.62 19.02 -17.16
CA LEU A 50 14.14 19.20 -18.52
C LEU A 50 14.64 20.62 -18.80
N THR A 51 14.12 21.65 -18.11
CA THR A 51 14.41 23.06 -18.42
C THR A 51 15.41 23.70 -17.45
N SER A 52 15.54 23.18 -16.23
CA SER A 52 16.37 23.82 -15.20
C SER A 52 17.77 23.23 -15.12
N ASP A 53 18.78 24.04 -15.45
CA ASP A 53 20.20 23.72 -15.26
C ASP A 53 20.60 23.71 -13.76
N GLN A 54 19.89 24.47 -12.93
CA GLN A 54 20.02 24.47 -11.46
C GLN A 54 18.80 23.78 -10.86
N LYS A 55 18.96 22.54 -10.41
CA LYS A 55 17.88 21.79 -9.79
C LYS A 55 17.64 22.35 -8.39
N ASP A 56 16.72 23.30 -8.25
CA ASP A 56 16.23 23.73 -6.94
C ASP A 56 15.42 22.58 -6.31
N ILE A 57 16.15 21.69 -5.65
CA ILE A 57 15.67 20.53 -4.89
C ILE A 57 14.41 20.83 -4.05
N PRO A 58 14.34 21.91 -3.24
CA PRO A 58 13.16 22.17 -2.41
C PRO A 58 11.90 22.46 -3.23
N TRP A 59 12.03 23.03 -4.43
CA TRP A 59 10.88 23.32 -5.29
C TRP A 59 10.22 22.04 -5.83
N LEU A 60 11.01 21.03 -6.19
CA LEU A 60 10.50 19.75 -6.67
C LEU A 60 9.69 19.01 -5.59
N TYR A 61 10.18 19.02 -4.36
CA TYR A 61 9.44 18.49 -3.21
C TYR A 61 8.18 19.30 -2.91
N PHE A 62 8.26 20.63 -3.00
CA PHE A 62 7.10 21.49 -2.81
C PHE A 62 6.01 21.17 -3.84
N ILE A 63 6.34 21.12 -5.13
CA ILE A 63 5.40 20.81 -6.21
C ILE A 63 4.74 19.44 -5.98
N SER A 64 5.53 18.39 -5.75
CA SER A 64 5.00 17.03 -5.53
C SER A 64 4.12 16.92 -4.28
N SER A 65 4.48 17.60 -3.19
CA SER A 65 3.66 17.62 -1.98
C SER A 65 2.35 18.42 -2.18
N THR A 66 2.41 19.55 -2.88
CA THR A 66 1.23 20.37 -3.18
C THR A 66 0.26 19.67 -4.11
N SER A 67 0.72 18.94 -5.13
CA SER A 67 -0.16 18.18 -6.02
C SER A 67 -0.91 17.08 -5.27
N LEU A 68 -0.25 16.38 -4.34
CA LEU A 68 -0.89 15.38 -3.49
C LEU A 68 -1.87 15.99 -2.48
N VAL A 69 -1.55 17.14 -1.87
CA VAL A 69 -2.49 17.82 -0.96
C VAL A 69 -3.70 18.33 -1.73
N MET A 70 -3.50 18.88 -2.94
CA MET A 70 -4.59 19.34 -3.80
C MET A 70 -5.47 18.18 -4.30
N SER A 71 -4.90 17.00 -4.56
CA SER A 71 -5.72 15.83 -4.92
C SER A 71 -6.52 15.31 -3.71
N ILE A 72 -5.96 15.36 -2.50
CA ILE A 72 -6.69 15.04 -1.26
C ILE A 72 -7.85 16.02 -1.05
N THR A 73 -7.61 17.33 -1.19
CA THR A 73 -8.70 18.31 -1.03
C THR A 73 -9.78 18.12 -2.08
N ALA A 74 -9.42 17.82 -3.33
CA ALA A 74 -10.37 17.50 -4.39
C ALA A 74 -11.24 16.27 -4.04
N LEU A 75 -10.66 15.20 -3.48
CA LEU A 75 -11.46 14.05 -3.01
C LEU A 75 -12.41 14.42 -1.88
N LEU A 76 -11.95 15.23 -0.91
CA LEU A 76 -12.80 15.65 0.20
C LEU A 76 -13.99 16.52 -0.25
N PHE A 77 -13.85 17.28 -1.34
CA PHE A 77 -14.97 18.03 -1.93
C PHE A 77 -16.01 17.14 -2.62
N ARG A 78 -15.58 16.00 -3.16
CA ARG A 78 -16.45 15.01 -3.83
C ARG A 78 -17.13 14.05 -2.86
N TRP A 79 -16.72 14.06 -1.60
CA TRP A 79 -17.23 13.18 -0.58
C TRP A 79 -18.77 13.24 -0.47
N ARG A 80 -19.44 12.09 -0.53
CA ARG A 80 -20.91 11.92 -0.54
C ARG A 80 -21.63 12.37 -1.82
N GLU A 81 -20.93 12.44 -2.94
CA GLU A 81 -21.61 12.43 -4.23
C GLU A 81 -22.22 11.05 -4.53
N GLU A 82 -23.27 11.02 -5.36
CA GLU A 82 -23.94 9.78 -5.75
C GLU A 82 -22.99 8.88 -6.55
N PRO A 83 -23.02 7.55 -6.33
CA PRO A 83 -22.14 6.63 -7.03
C PRO A 83 -22.41 6.65 -8.53
N MET A 84 -21.34 6.78 -9.31
CA MET A 84 -21.40 6.88 -10.78
C MET A 84 -20.43 5.91 -11.42
N ILE A 85 -20.87 5.34 -12.56
CA ILE A 85 -20.05 4.49 -13.42
C ILE A 85 -19.71 5.30 -14.68
N ILE A 86 -18.43 5.32 -15.01
CA ILE A 86 -17.80 6.27 -15.94
C ILE A 86 -16.97 5.50 -16.96
N PHE A 87 -16.66 6.11 -18.10
CA PHE A 87 -15.88 5.51 -19.18
C PHE A 87 -16.49 4.19 -19.65
N SER A 88 -17.80 4.22 -19.92
CA SER A 88 -18.57 3.07 -20.40
C SER A 88 -18.32 1.81 -19.56
N GLY A 89 -18.48 1.89 -18.24
CA GLY A 89 -18.38 0.73 -17.36
C GLY A 89 -17.02 0.52 -16.68
N ASN A 90 -15.93 1.06 -17.23
CA ASN A 90 -14.58 0.72 -16.79
C ASN A 90 -14.17 1.28 -15.41
N PHE A 91 -14.73 2.42 -15.01
CA PHE A 91 -14.35 3.09 -13.77
C PHE A 91 -15.57 3.44 -12.93
N GLN A 92 -15.53 3.10 -11.65
CA GLN A 92 -16.61 3.37 -10.72
C GLN A 92 -16.13 4.31 -9.61
N THR A 93 -16.91 5.34 -9.31
CA THR A 93 -16.66 6.28 -8.22
C THR A 93 -17.74 6.13 -7.15
N ASN A 94 -17.36 5.54 -6.01
CA ASN A 94 -18.19 5.38 -4.82
C ASN A 94 -17.38 5.76 -3.57
N ASN A 95 -18.06 6.03 -2.46
CA ASN A 95 -17.45 6.35 -1.17
C ASN A 95 -16.37 5.33 -0.73
N PHE A 96 -16.58 4.03 -0.97
CA PHE A 96 -15.59 2.99 -0.69
C PHE A 96 -14.26 3.25 -1.40
N ASN A 97 -14.30 3.57 -2.68
CA ASN A 97 -13.09 3.77 -3.51
C ASN A 97 -12.40 5.05 -3.10
N GLU A 98 -13.17 6.10 -2.84
CA GLU A 98 -12.66 7.40 -2.41
C GLU A 98 -11.89 7.29 -1.09
N ILE A 99 -12.32 6.44 -0.15
CA ILE A 99 -11.53 6.14 1.05
C ILE A 99 -10.19 5.53 0.67
N PHE A 100 -10.16 4.48 -0.16
CA PHE A 100 -8.91 3.83 -0.50
C PHE A 100 -7.96 4.75 -1.28
N GLN A 101 -8.50 5.58 -2.18
CA GLN A 101 -7.75 6.64 -2.85
C GLN A 101 -7.19 7.66 -1.85
N PHE A 102 -8.00 8.09 -0.87
CA PHE A 102 -7.55 8.95 0.22
C PHE A 102 -6.42 8.31 1.03
N LEU A 103 -6.54 7.02 1.39
CA LEU A 103 -5.51 6.28 2.10
C LEU A 103 -4.20 6.20 1.29
N ILE A 104 -4.27 5.94 -0.02
CA ILE A 104 -3.09 5.91 -0.91
C ILE A 104 -2.40 7.27 -0.97
N LEU A 105 -3.17 8.35 -1.14
CA LEU A 105 -2.64 9.71 -1.15
C LEU A 105 -2.02 10.09 0.20
N LEU A 106 -2.65 9.70 1.31
CA LEU A 106 -2.11 9.87 2.66
C LEU A 106 -0.76 9.15 2.82
N CYS A 107 -0.61 7.95 2.26
CA CYS A 107 0.67 7.23 2.30
C CYS A 107 1.77 8.00 1.57
N SER A 108 1.49 8.49 0.35
CA SER A 108 2.49 9.22 -0.43
C SER A 108 2.84 10.58 0.14
N THR A 109 1.86 11.32 0.67
CA THR A 109 2.11 12.63 1.32
C THR A 109 3.02 12.47 2.53
N LEU A 110 2.84 11.43 3.33
CA LEU A 110 3.70 11.14 4.48
C LEU A 110 5.06 10.56 4.07
N CYS A 111 5.15 9.89 2.91
CA CYS A 111 6.38 9.27 2.45
C CYS A 111 7.37 10.25 1.81
N ILE A 112 6.92 11.26 1.06
CA ILE A 112 7.83 12.22 0.40
C ILE A 112 8.76 12.94 1.42
N PRO A 113 8.27 13.45 2.57
CA PRO A 113 9.13 14.01 3.62
C PRO A 113 10.21 13.05 4.14
N LEU A 114 9.97 11.73 4.08
CA LEU A 114 10.92 10.70 4.54
C LEU A 114 12.10 10.53 3.59
N SER A 115 11.91 10.84 2.30
CA SER A 115 12.95 10.65 1.28
C SER A 115 13.86 11.85 1.09
N VAL A 116 13.47 13.05 1.55
CA VAL A 116 14.21 14.31 1.29
C VAL A 116 15.69 14.21 1.68
N GLU A 117 15.96 14.07 2.98
CA GLU A 117 17.34 14.00 3.50
C GLU A 117 18.05 12.73 3.03
N TYR A 118 17.31 11.64 2.81
CA TYR A 118 17.87 10.38 2.34
C TYR A 118 18.45 10.49 0.93
N ILE A 119 17.72 11.13 0.02
CA ILE A 119 18.17 11.31 -1.36
C ILE A 119 19.30 12.33 -1.43
N GLU A 120 19.24 13.40 -0.63
CA GLU A 120 20.34 14.36 -0.51
C GLU A 120 21.65 13.72 -0.04
N CYS A 121 21.59 12.84 0.97
CA CYS A 121 22.77 12.13 1.47
C CYS A 121 23.32 11.07 0.50
N THR A 122 22.49 10.54 -0.40
CA THR A 122 22.88 9.51 -1.36
C THR A 122 23.28 10.06 -2.73
N GLU A 123 23.17 11.39 -2.92
CA GLU A 123 23.54 12.11 -4.15
C GLU A 123 22.84 11.57 -5.41
N MET A 124 21.61 11.07 -5.27
CA MET A 124 20.82 10.53 -6.38
C MET A 124 19.84 11.55 -6.96
N ALA A 125 19.38 11.29 -8.20
CA ALA A 125 18.48 12.20 -8.90
C ALA A 125 17.07 12.20 -8.29
N ILE A 126 16.74 13.25 -7.55
CA ILE A 126 15.47 13.42 -6.82
C ILE A 126 14.24 13.33 -7.74
N THR A 127 14.37 13.84 -8.97
CA THR A 127 13.28 13.86 -9.95
C THR A 127 12.84 12.45 -10.35
N GLU A 128 13.79 11.53 -10.56
CA GLU A 128 13.49 10.12 -10.84
C GLU A 128 12.67 9.49 -9.70
N PHE A 129 13.04 9.75 -8.45
CA PHE A 129 12.33 9.21 -7.28
C PHE A 129 10.91 9.75 -7.18
N LEU A 130 10.73 11.07 -7.26
CA LEU A 130 9.42 11.71 -7.15
C LEU A 130 8.50 11.29 -8.30
N LEU A 131 9.05 11.15 -9.52
CA LEU A 131 8.31 10.66 -10.67
C LEU A 131 7.76 9.27 -10.39
N PHE A 132 8.61 8.31 -9.98
CA PHE A 132 8.16 6.94 -9.74
C PHE A 132 7.18 6.81 -8.56
N VAL A 133 7.34 7.61 -7.50
CA VAL A 133 6.38 7.63 -6.39
C VAL A 133 5.02 8.14 -6.85
N LEU A 134 4.99 9.27 -7.57
CA LEU A 134 3.73 9.86 -8.06
C LEU A 134 3.05 8.98 -9.12
N THR A 135 3.80 8.38 -10.05
CA THR A 135 3.22 7.44 -11.02
C THR A 135 2.71 6.17 -10.34
N ALA A 136 3.41 5.67 -9.31
CA ALA A 136 2.89 4.56 -8.51
C ALA A 136 1.60 4.95 -7.78
N THR A 137 1.52 6.14 -7.20
CA THR A 137 0.28 6.61 -6.54
C THR A 137 -0.89 6.71 -7.50
N LEU A 138 -0.67 7.20 -8.71
CA LEU A 138 -1.68 7.22 -9.77
C LEU A 138 -2.16 5.81 -10.13
N GLY A 139 -1.23 4.86 -10.35
CA GLY A 139 -1.60 3.47 -10.58
C GLY A 139 -2.43 2.87 -9.44
N GLY A 140 -2.09 3.20 -8.19
CA GLY A 140 -2.88 2.81 -7.02
C GLY A 140 -4.29 3.43 -6.99
N MET A 141 -4.43 4.71 -7.33
CA MET A 141 -5.72 5.40 -7.39
C MET A 141 -6.65 4.81 -8.45
N PHE A 142 -6.11 4.56 -9.65
CA PHE A 142 -6.86 3.91 -10.72
C PHE A 142 -7.30 2.49 -10.32
N LEU A 143 -6.44 1.74 -9.62
CA LEU A 143 -6.78 0.40 -9.15
C LEU A 143 -7.98 0.38 -8.19
N CYS A 144 -8.14 1.42 -7.36
CA CYS A 144 -9.25 1.48 -6.40
C CYS A 144 -10.60 1.69 -7.08
N GLY A 145 -10.64 2.37 -8.23
CA GLY A 145 -11.87 2.60 -9.00
C GLY A 145 -12.09 1.64 -10.17
N ALA A 146 -11.10 0.80 -10.50
CA ALA A 146 -11.12 -0.16 -11.60
C ALA A 146 -12.30 -1.17 -11.51
N ASN A 147 -13.13 -1.24 -12.55
CA ASN A 147 -14.33 -2.10 -12.62
C ASN A 147 -14.29 -3.14 -13.75
N ASP A 148 -13.22 -3.17 -14.55
CA ASP A 148 -13.01 -4.12 -15.63
C ASP A 148 -11.67 -4.86 -15.46
N LEU A 149 -11.57 -6.09 -16.00
CA LEU A 149 -10.37 -6.92 -15.85
C LEU A 149 -9.11 -6.25 -16.43
N ILE A 150 -9.24 -5.41 -17.46
CA ILE A 150 -8.09 -4.75 -18.10
C ILE A 150 -7.54 -3.66 -17.18
N THR A 151 -8.38 -2.76 -16.66
CA THR A 151 -7.89 -1.73 -15.73
C THR A 151 -7.35 -2.34 -14.44
N ILE A 152 -8.00 -3.40 -13.93
CA ILE A 152 -7.52 -4.17 -12.78
C ILE A 152 -6.15 -4.81 -13.05
N PHE A 153 -5.81 -5.13 -14.30
CA PHE A 153 -4.47 -5.60 -14.65
C PHE A 153 -3.46 -4.45 -14.84
N VAL A 154 -3.82 -3.44 -15.63
CA VAL A 154 -2.92 -2.36 -16.04
C VAL A 154 -2.52 -1.46 -14.87
N ALA A 155 -3.47 -1.13 -13.99
CA ALA A 155 -3.23 -0.24 -12.85
C ALA A 155 -2.17 -0.78 -11.85
N PRO A 156 -2.25 -2.03 -11.34
CA PRO A 156 -1.22 -2.59 -10.47
C PRO A 156 0.07 -2.92 -11.20
N GLU A 157 0.06 -3.15 -12.52
CA GLU A 157 1.29 -3.28 -13.29
C GLU A 157 2.02 -1.94 -13.40
N CYS A 158 1.30 -0.84 -13.66
CA CYS A 158 1.86 0.51 -13.61
C CYS A 158 2.47 0.82 -12.24
N PHE A 159 1.74 0.52 -11.15
CA PHE A 159 2.26 0.61 -9.78
C PHE A 159 3.55 -0.20 -9.62
N SER A 160 3.53 -1.45 -10.09
CA SER A 160 4.62 -2.38 -9.84
C SER A 160 5.89 -2.06 -10.61
N LEU A 161 5.79 -1.64 -11.87
CA LEU A 161 6.93 -1.20 -12.67
C LEU A 161 7.66 -0.03 -11.99
N CYS A 162 6.91 0.94 -11.48
CA CYS A 162 7.47 2.05 -10.71
C CYS A 162 8.11 1.56 -9.41
N SER A 163 7.49 0.59 -8.73
CA SER A 163 8.06 0.00 -7.51
C SER A 163 9.35 -0.79 -7.75
N TYR A 164 9.49 -1.48 -8.89
CA TYR A 164 10.73 -2.18 -9.25
C TYR A 164 11.86 -1.17 -9.47
N LEU A 165 11.57 -0.07 -10.18
CA LEU A 165 12.55 0.99 -10.41
C LEU A 165 12.95 1.70 -9.11
N LEU A 166 12.00 1.95 -8.20
CA LEU A 166 12.29 2.50 -6.87
C LEU A 166 13.13 1.54 -6.02
N CYS A 167 12.88 0.23 -6.07
CA CYS A 167 13.66 -0.77 -5.35
C CYS A 167 15.15 -0.73 -5.76
N GLY A 168 15.42 -0.47 -7.04
CA GLY A 168 16.75 -0.41 -7.66
C GLY A 168 17.32 0.99 -7.74
N TYR A 169 16.76 1.94 -6.99
CA TYR A 169 17.11 3.35 -7.08
C TYR A 169 18.60 3.58 -6.75
N THR A 170 19.13 2.91 -5.72
CA THR A 170 20.56 2.85 -5.39
C THR A 170 21.34 1.95 -6.35
N LYS A 171 21.57 2.40 -7.59
CA LYS A 171 22.23 1.65 -8.68
C LYS A 171 23.61 1.07 -8.32
N LYS A 172 24.32 1.72 -7.38
CA LYS A 172 25.67 1.31 -6.93
C LYS A 172 25.66 0.21 -5.86
N ASP A 173 24.53 -0.01 -5.18
CA ASP A 173 24.44 -1.02 -4.12
C ASP A 173 23.99 -2.37 -4.69
N VAL A 174 24.83 -3.39 -4.50
CA VAL A 174 24.57 -4.76 -4.94
C VAL A 174 23.31 -5.32 -4.25
N ARG A 175 23.04 -4.95 -3.00
CA ARG A 175 21.85 -5.42 -2.26
C ARG A 175 20.56 -4.90 -2.87
N SER A 176 20.55 -3.62 -3.28
CA SER A 176 19.41 -3.00 -3.97
C SER A 176 19.20 -3.60 -5.35
N ASN A 177 20.27 -3.90 -6.08
CA ASN A 177 20.20 -4.57 -7.38
C ASN A 177 19.66 -6.01 -7.26
N GLU A 178 20.10 -6.77 -6.25
CA GLU A 178 19.57 -8.12 -5.97
C GLU A 178 18.08 -8.08 -5.61
N ALA A 179 17.69 -7.17 -4.71
CA ALA A 179 16.29 -6.96 -4.35
C ALA A 179 15.42 -6.65 -5.58
N THR A 180 15.91 -5.78 -6.46
CA THR A 180 15.18 -5.37 -7.69
C THR A 180 14.99 -6.54 -8.63
N MET A 181 16.04 -7.33 -8.86
CA MET A 181 15.97 -8.50 -9.73
C MET A 181 14.99 -9.54 -9.19
N LYS A 182 15.04 -9.82 -7.88
CA LYS A 182 14.07 -10.72 -7.23
C LYS A 182 12.64 -10.19 -7.35
N TYR A 183 12.45 -8.90 -7.09
CA TYR A 183 11.13 -8.28 -7.11
C TYR A 183 10.52 -8.28 -8.51
N LEU A 184 11.29 -7.89 -9.52
CA LEU A 184 10.88 -7.87 -10.93
C LEU A 184 10.52 -9.27 -11.43
N LEU A 185 11.37 -10.27 -11.18
CA LEU A 185 11.15 -11.64 -11.68
C LEU A 185 9.93 -12.30 -11.02
N MET A 186 9.83 -12.23 -9.69
CA MET A 186 8.69 -12.79 -8.98
C MET A 186 7.40 -12.01 -9.29
N GLY A 187 7.51 -10.70 -9.45
CA GLY A 187 6.41 -9.82 -9.84
C GLY A 187 5.88 -10.12 -11.23
N GLY A 188 6.75 -10.23 -12.24
CA GLY A 188 6.38 -10.61 -13.60
C GLY A 188 5.78 -12.02 -13.69
N ALA A 189 6.28 -12.97 -12.90
CA ALA A 189 5.67 -14.30 -12.79
C ALA A 189 4.26 -14.23 -12.18
N SER A 190 4.08 -13.46 -11.11
CA SER A 190 2.77 -13.29 -10.46
C SER A 190 1.74 -12.61 -11.37
N SER A 191 2.15 -11.60 -12.13
CA SER A 191 1.27 -10.89 -13.05
C SER A 191 0.89 -11.76 -14.25
N SER A 192 1.80 -12.60 -14.73
CA SER A 192 1.50 -13.61 -15.75
C SER A 192 0.45 -14.63 -15.26
N ILE A 193 0.57 -15.11 -14.02
CA ILE A 193 -0.41 -16.02 -13.41
C ILE A 193 -1.77 -15.32 -13.25
N LEU A 194 -1.78 -14.06 -12.82
CA LEU A 194 -3.00 -13.25 -12.68
C LEU A 194 -3.73 -13.09 -14.03
N VAL A 195 -3.01 -12.77 -15.10
CA VAL A 195 -3.59 -12.65 -16.46
C VAL A 195 -4.14 -13.98 -16.95
N HIS A 196 -3.47 -15.10 -16.65
CA HIS A 196 -4.04 -16.42 -16.96
C HIS A 196 -5.36 -16.66 -16.23
N GLY A 197 -5.49 -16.21 -14.97
CA GLY A 197 -6.76 -16.26 -14.24
C GLY A 197 -7.85 -15.40 -14.89
N PHE A 198 -7.51 -14.19 -15.31
CA PHE A 198 -8.43 -13.30 -16.04
C PHE A 198 -8.85 -13.88 -17.40
N SER A 199 -7.94 -14.53 -18.11
CA SER A 199 -8.25 -15.22 -19.37
C SER A 199 -9.29 -16.32 -19.18
N TRP A 200 -9.25 -17.06 -18.06
CA TRP A 200 -10.27 -18.06 -17.74
C TRP A 200 -11.63 -17.42 -17.46
N LEU A 201 -11.68 -16.35 -16.67
CA LEU A 201 -12.92 -15.59 -16.42
C LEU A 201 -13.52 -15.09 -17.73
N TYR A 202 -12.72 -14.38 -18.54
CA TYR A 202 -13.12 -13.84 -19.85
C TYR A 202 -13.66 -14.93 -20.79
N GLY A 203 -12.96 -16.08 -20.87
CA GLY A 203 -13.41 -17.19 -21.70
C GLY A 203 -14.71 -17.83 -21.21
N SER A 204 -14.88 -17.96 -19.89
CA SER A 204 -16.06 -18.57 -19.28
C SER A 204 -17.30 -17.66 -19.29
N SER A 205 -17.12 -16.33 -19.26
CA SER A 205 -18.20 -15.34 -19.34
C SER A 205 -18.75 -15.16 -20.76
N GLY A 206 -18.04 -15.65 -21.78
CA GLY A 206 -18.43 -15.48 -23.19
C GLY A 206 -17.80 -14.25 -23.86
N GLY A 207 -16.79 -13.63 -23.22
CA GLY A 207 -16.08 -12.46 -23.75
C GLY A 207 -16.32 -11.16 -22.99
N GLU A 208 -16.96 -11.22 -21.82
CA GLU A 208 -17.21 -10.03 -20.98
C GLU A 208 -15.97 -9.67 -20.15
N ILE A 209 -15.75 -8.36 -19.98
CA ILE A 209 -14.56 -7.79 -19.32
C ILE A 209 -14.94 -7.02 -18.05
N GLU A 210 -16.13 -6.44 -18.00
CA GLU A 210 -16.65 -5.75 -16.82
C GLU A 210 -17.01 -6.75 -15.73
N LEU A 211 -16.68 -6.46 -14.47
CA LEU A 211 -16.87 -7.41 -13.35
C LEU A 211 -18.34 -7.86 -13.20
N GLN A 212 -19.30 -6.94 -13.35
CA GLN A 212 -20.72 -7.26 -13.25
C GLN A 212 -21.23 -8.05 -14.46
N GLU A 213 -20.77 -7.70 -15.66
CA GLU A 213 -21.13 -8.41 -16.89
C GLU A 213 -20.53 -9.82 -16.93
N ILE A 214 -19.35 -10.03 -16.34
CA ILE A 214 -18.76 -11.36 -16.16
C ILE A 214 -19.71 -12.27 -15.38
N VAL A 215 -20.32 -11.78 -14.30
CA VAL A 215 -21.30 -12.57 -13.52
C VAL A 215 -22.51 -12.93 -14.38
N ASN A 216 -23.05 -11.97 -15.14
CA ASN A 216 -24.17 -12.22 -16.05
C ASN A 216 -23.81 -13.21 -17.16
N GLY A 217 -22.62 -13.08 -17.73
CA GLY A 217 -22.07 -13.99 -18.74
C GLY A 217 -21.91 -15.41 -18.21
N LEU A 218 -21.40 -15.58 -16.99
CA LEU A 218 -21.26 -16.87 -16.30
C LEU A 218 -22.60 -17.57 -16.07
N ILE A 219 -23.65 -16.80 -15.76
CA ILE A 219 -25.03 -17.31 -15.63
C ILE A 219 -25.55 -17.76 -17.00
N ASN A 220 -25.36 -16.93 -18.03
CA ASN A 220 -25.84 -17.20 -19.39
C ASN A 220 -25.17 -18.43 -20.03
N THR A 221 -23.86 -18.60 -19.82
CA THR A 221 -23.10 -19.76 -20.31
C THR A 221 -23.27 -21.00 -19.42
N GLN A 222 -23.91 -20.87 -18.25
CA GLN A 222 -24.05 -21.90 -17.22
C GLN A 222 -22.69 -22.45 -16.74
N MET A 223 -21.62 -21.67 -16.88
CA MET A 223 -20.26 -22.07 -16.52
C MET A 223 -19.88 -21.73 -15.07
N TYR A 224 -20.77 -21.10 -14.30
CA TYR A 224 -20.52 -20.61 -12.93
C TYR A 224 -20.01 -21.66 -11.92
N ASN A 225 -20.23 -22.96 -12.19
CA ASN A 225 -19.72 -24.07 -11.36
C ASN A 225 -18.72 -24.95 -12.13
N SER A 226 -18.11 -24.42 -13.18
CA SER A 226 -17.13 -25.14 -13.98
C SER A 226 -15.77 -25.20 -13.27
N PRO A 227 -14.96 -26.26 -13.49
CA PRO A 227 -13.61 -26.32 -12.97
C PRO A 227 -12.74 -25.14 -13.45
N GLY A 228 -13.06 -24.53 -14.60
CA GLY A 228 -12.37 -23.35 -15.10
C GLY A 228 -12.42 -22.16 -14.14
N ILE A 229 -13.52 -21.96 -13.42
CA ILE A 229 -13.66 -20.88 -12.43
C ILE A 229 -12.81 -21.15 -11.19
N SER A 230 -12.75 -22.40 -10.73
CA SER A 230 -11.87 -22.79 -9.62
C SER A 230 -10.39 -22.54 -9.96
N ILE A 231 -9.99 -22.81 -11.22
CA ILE A 231 -8.64 -22.51 -11.72
C ILE A 231 -8.42 -20.99 -11.75
N ALA A 232 -9.40 -20.23 -12.25
CA ALA A 232 -9.35 -18.76 -12.26
C ALA A 232 -9.17 -18.19 -10.84
N LEU A 233 -9.95 -18.69 -9.88
CA LEU A 233 -9.89 -18.32 -8.47
C LEU A 233 -8.50 -18.58 -7.88
N ILE A 234 -7.92 -19.76 -8.10
CA ILE A 234 -6.56 -20.06 -7.62
C ILE A 234 -5.52 -19.12 -8.26
N PHE A 235 -5.61 -18.86 -9.56
CA PHE A 235 -4.62 -18.02 -10.23
C PHE A 235 -4.72 -16.55 -9.82
N ILE A 236 -5.94 -16.05 -9.67
CA ILE A 236 -6.21 -14.69 -9.20
C ILE A 236 -5.79 -14.52 -7.74
N THR A 237 -6.07 -15.50 -6.87
CA THR A 237 -5.60 -15.47 -5.47
C THR A 237 -4.09 -15.45 -5.36
N VAL A 238 -3.37 -16.18 -6.22
CA VAL A 238 -1.89 -16.14 -6.28
C VAL A 238 -1.40 -14.76 -6.75
N GLY A 239 -2.01 -14.19 -7.79
CA GLY A 239 -1.62 -12.89 -8.34
C GLY A 239 -1.88 -11.72 -7.38
N ILE A 240 -3.08 -11.62 -6.82
CA ILE A 240 -3.44 -10.62 -5.81
C ILE A 240 -2.67 -10.89 -4.52
N GLY A 241 -2.51 -12.16 -4.14
CA GLY A 241 -1.71 -12.60 -3.01
C GLY A 241 -0.26 -12.12 -3.12
N PHE A 242 0.37 -12.16 -4.29
CA PHE A 242 1.71 -11.61 -4.45
C PHE A 242 1.78 -10.12 -4.07
N LYS A 243 0.81 -9.30 -4.52
CA LYS A 243 0.75 -7.85 -4.22
C LYS A 243 0.43 -7.58 -2.74
N LEU A 244 -0.43 -8.39 -2.12
CA LEU A 244 -0.76 -8.32 -0.68
C LEU A 244 0.34 -8.88 0.24
N SER A 245 1.15 -9.82 -0.27
CA SER A 245 2.19 -10.58 0.44
C SER A 245 1.76 -11.49 1.62
N PRO A 246 0.60 -12.18 1.63
CA PRO A 246 0.37 -13.24 2.61
C PRO A 246 1.24 -14.47 2.30
N ALA A 247 1.40 -15.36 3.27
CA ALA A 247 2.03 -16.64 3.03
C ALA A 247 1.08 -17.57 2.26
N PRO A 248 1.54 -18.29 1.22
CA PRO A 248 2.95 -18.52 0.86
C PRO A 248 3.57 -17.51 -0.12
N SER A 249 2.81 -16.63 -0.78
CA SER A 249 3.28 -15.69 -1.81
C SER A 249 4.12 -14.49 -1.30
N HIS A 250 4.74 -14.64 -0.13
CA HIS A 250 5.46 -13.59 0.58
C HIS A 250 6.97 -13.58 0.32
N GLN A 251 7.52 -14.55 -0.43
CA GLN A 251 8.98 -14.79 -0.50
C GLN A 251 9.79 -13.57 -0.95
N TRP A 252 9.21 -12.68 -1.76
CA TRP A 252 9.87 -11.46 -2.20
C TRP A 252 10.05 -10.43 -1.08
N THR A 253 9.10 -10.34 -0.14
CA THR A 253 9.02 -9.20 0.80
C THR A 253 10.23 -9.06 1.73
N PRO A 254 10.78 -10.11 2.37
CA PRO A 254 11.88 -9.92 3.33
C PRO A 254 13.16 -9.44 2.63
N ASP A 255 13.46 -9.99 1.45
CA ASP A 255 14.66 -9.66 0.70
C ASP A 255 14.56 -8.28 0.06
N VAL A 256 13.39 -7.90 -0.45
CA VAL A 256 13.15 -6.58 -1.02
C VAL A 256 13.19 -5.51 0.08
N TYR A 257 12.57 -5.75 1.23
CA TYR A 257 12.55 -4.77 2.32
C TYR A 257 13.94 -4.55 2.91
N GLU A 258 14.78 -5.58 2.95
CA GLU A 258 16.15 -5.46 3.45
C GLU A 258 17.08 -4.75 2.47
N GLY A 259 16.98 -5.09 1.17
CA GLY A 259 17.87 -4.58 0.13
C GLY A 259 17.50 -3.21 -0.45
N SER A 260 16.22 -2.82 -0.43
CA SER A 260 15.78 -1.52 -0.97
C SER A 260 16.13 -0.35 -0.04
N PRO A 261 16.21 0.88 -0.60
CA PRO A 261 16.26 2.11 0.17
C PRO A 261 15.12 2.22 1.19
N THR A 262 15.41 2.68 2.41
CA THR A 262 14.42 2.72 3.49
C THR A 262 13.16 3.53 3.19
N PRO A 263 13.19 4.69 2.51
CA PRO A 263 11.97 5.42 2.16
C PRO A 263 11.11 4.65 1.14
N VAL A 264 11.74 3.91 0.23
CA VAL A 264 11.03 3.07 -0.74
C VAL A 264 10.29 1.95 -0.03
N VAL A 265 10.94 1.30 0.94
CA VAL A 265 10.31 0.25 1.74
C VAL A 265 9.14 0.80 2.55
N ALA A 266 9.28 2.02 3.11
CA ALA A 266 8.19 2.69 3.80
C ALA A 266 6.96 2.87 2.88
N PHE A 267 7.17 3.39 1.66
CA PHE A 267 6.13 3.52 0.65
C PHE A 267 5.50 2.18 0.28
N LEU A 268 6.31 1.19 -0.11
CA LEU A 268 5.82 -0.10 -0.60
C LEU A 268 5.10 -0.90 0.48
N SER A 269 5.54 -0.81 1.73
CA SER A 269 4.98 -1.59 2.83
C SER A 269 3.56 -1.22 3.22
N VAL A 270 3.08 -0.08 2.73
CA VAL A 270 1.77 0.46 3.03
C VAL A 270 0.96 0.68 1.75
N THR A 271 1.45 1.52 0.83
CA THR A 271 0.66 1.95 -0.36
C THR A 271 0.24 0.77 -1.23
N SER A 272 1.15 -0.19 -1.47
CA SER A 272 0.85 -1.37 -2.28
C SER A 272 -0.20 -2.27 -1.63
N LYS A 273 -0.16 -2.40 -0.29
CA LYS A 273 -1.09 -3.24 0.47
C LYS A 273 -2.48 -2.60 0.54
N VAL A 274 -2.55 -1.28 0.71
CA VAL A 274 -3.81 -0.52 0.66
C VAL A 274 -4.48 -0.73 -0.70
N ALA A 275 -3.75 -0.46 -1.80
CA ALA A 275 -4.28 -0.60 -3.15
C ALA A 275 -4.71 -2.05 -3.47
N ALA A 276 -3.88 -3.04 -3.09
CA ALA A 276 -4.20 -4.45 -3.30
C ALA A 276 -5.37 -4.95 -2.43
N SER A 277 -5.57 -4.38 -1.24
CA SER A 277 -6.74 -4.73 -0.40
C SER A 277 -8.04 -4.20 -0.99
N ALA A 278 -8.02 -3.01 -1.59
CA ALA A 278 -9.17 -2.45 -2.30
C ALA A 278 -9.56 -3.35 -3.50
N SER A 279 -8.60 -3.73 -4.34
CA SER A 279 -8.88 -4.59 -5.49
C SER A 279 -9.28 -6.01 -5.09
N ALA A 280 -8.71 -6.55 -3.99
CA ALA A 280 -9.06 -7.88 -3.50
C ALA A 280 -10.55 -7.99 -3.16
N THR A 281 -11.12 -7.03 -2.43
CA THR A 281 -12.55 -7.05 -2.08
C THR A 281 -13.41 -7.17 -3.34
N ARG A 282 -13.26 -6.27 -4.31
CA ARG A 282 -14.03 -6.29 -5.55
C ARG A 282 -13.91 -7.58 -6.34
N ILE A 283 -12.69 -8.08 -6.52
CA ILE A 283 -12.43 -9.25 -7.36
C ILE A 283 -12.98 -10.53 -6.73
N PHE A 284 -12.92 -10.65 -5.39
CA PHE A 284 -13.49 -11.81 -4.70
C PHE A 284 -14.99 -11.74 -4.56
N ASP A 285 -15.55 -10.57 -4.25
CA ASP A 285 -16.97 -10.46 -3.93
C ASP A 285 -17.86 -10.44 -5.18
N ILE A 286 -17.41 -9.83 -6.29
CA ILE A 286 -18.24 -9.66 -7.49
C ILE A 286 -18.17 -10.91 -8.41
N PRO A 287 -17.05 -11.22 -9.11
CA PRO A 287 -16.96 -12.41 -9.98
C PRO A 287 -17.24 -13.74 -9.30
N PHE A 288 -16.82 -13.91 -8.05
CA PHE A 288 -16.88 -15.19 -7.32
C PHE A 288 -18.05 -15.29 -6.34
N TYR A 289 -19.13 -14.55 -6.61
CA TYR A 289 -20.36 -14.59 -5.84
C TYR A 289 -20.90 -16.03 -5.65
N PHE A 290 -20.87 -16.85 -6.71
CA PHE A 290 -21.37 -18.24 -6.67
C PHE A 290 -20.42 -19.24 -5.97
N SER A 291 -19.14 -18.88 -5.78
CA SER A 291 -18.11 -19.72 -5.15
C SER A 291 -17.61 -19.12 -3.84
N SER A 292 -18.50 -18.45 -3.10
CA SER A 292 -18.17 -17.74 -1.86
C SER A 292 -17.43 -18.60 -0.84
N ASN A 293 -17.95 -19.80 -0.56
CA ASN A 293 -17.33 -20.74 0.37
C ASN A 293 -15.88 -21.11 -0.02
N GLU A 294 -15.58 -21.22 -1.31
CA GLU A 294 -14.26 -21.64 -1.79
C GLU A 294 -13.21 -20.54 -1.59
N TRP A 295 -13.54 -19.29 -1.93
CA TRP A 295 -12.59 -18.19 -1.73
C TRP A 295 -12.46 -17.81 -0.25
N HIS A 296 -13.53 -17.89 0.54
CA HIS A 296 -13.46 -17.71 1.99
C HIS A 296 -12.47 -18.70 2.62
N LEU A 297 -12.59 -20.00 2.29
CA LEU A 297 -11.67 -21.04 2.76
C LEU A 297 -10.22 -20.76 2.35
N LEU A 298 -10.01 -20.37 1.08
CA LEU A 298 -8.67 -20.10 0.56
C LEU A 298 -8.03 -18.91 1.28
N LEU A 299 -8.76 -17.81 1.45
CA LEU A 299 -8.28 -16.65 2.20
C LEU A 299 -8.07 -16.95 3.69
N GLU A 300 -8.90 -17.81 4.30
CA GLU A 300 -8.72 -18.24 5.69
C GLU A 300 -7.39 -18.97 5.88
N ILE A 301 -7.05 -19.89 4.96
CA ILE A 301 -5.78 -20.61 4.97
C ILE A 301 -4.60 -19.63 4.82
N LEU A 302 -4.69 -18.68 3.88
CA LEU A 302 -3.66 -17.64 3.69
C LEU A 302 -3.50 -16.75 4.93
N ALA A 303 -4.61 -16.37 5.58
CA ALA A 303 -4.61 -15.56 6.79
C ALA A 303 -3.93 -16.31 7.96
N ILE A 304 -4.29 -17.58 8.18
CA ILE A 304 -3.68 -18.41 9.22
C ILE A 304 -2.18 -18.58 8.99
N LEU A 305 -1.77 -18.94 7.77
CA LEU A 305 -0.36 -19.14 7.43
C LEU A 305 0.44 -17.85 7.58
N SER A 306 -0.10 -16.71 7.12
CA SER A 306 0.58 -15.42 7.22
C SER A 306 0.74 -14.94 8.67
N MET A 307 -0.29 -15.09 9.51
CA MET A 307 -0.22 -14.76 10.94
C MET A 307 0.79 -15.63 11.68
N ILE A 308 0.83 -16.94 11.41
CA ILE A 308 1.76 -17.86 12.07
C ILE A 308 3.20 -17.61 11.59
N LEU A 309 3.45 -17.65 10.28
CA LEU A 309 4.80 -17.53 9.72
C LEU A 309 5.37 -16.14 9.94
N GLY A 310 4.58 -15.09 9.74
CA GLY A 310 5.00 -13.70 9.95
C GLY A 310 5.48 -13.48 11.38
N ASN A 311 4.71 -13.89 12.38
CA ASN A 311 5.05 -13.65 13.78
C ASN A 311 6.16 -14.56 14.30
N LEU A 312 6.23 -15.83 13.89
CA LEU A 312 7.28 -16.76 14.33
C LEU A 312 8.65 -16.40 13.73
N ILE A 313 8.70 -16.12 12.42
CA ILE A 313 9.97 -15.83 11.75
C ILE A 313 10.49 -14.43 12.11
N ALA A 314 9.60 -13.48 12.43
CA ALA A 314 10.00 -12.15 12.92
C ALA A 314 10.89 -12.23 14.18
N ILE A 315 10.67 -13.21 15.06
CA ILE A 315 11.42 -13.37 16.32
C ILE A 315 12.91 -13.64 16.08
N THR A 316 13.23 -14.37 15.02
CA THR A 316 14.60 -14.80 14.72
C THR A 316 15.39 -13.77 13.92
N GLN A 317 14.75 -12.71 13.44
CA GLN A 317 15.41 -11.71 12.59
C GLN A 317 16.39 -10.85 13.37
N THR A 318 17.47 -10.46 12.69
CA THR A 318 18.54 -9.60 13.24
C THR A 318 18.54 -8.19 12.65
N SER A 319 18.06 -8.03 11.42
CA SER A 319 17.91 -6.73 10.76
C SER A 319 16.52 -6.15 11.00
N MET A 320 16.47 -4.84 11.23
CA MET A 320 15.24 -4.14 11.58
C MET A 320 14.25 -4.15 10.42
N LYS A 321 14.72 -3.93 9.18
CA LYS A 321 13.86 -3.96 7.98
C LYS A 321 13.28 -5.34 7.71
N ARG A 322 14.09 -6.41 7.81
CA ARG A 322 13.62 -7.79 7.57
C ARG A 322 12.64 -8.24 8.64
N MET A 323 12.86 -7.86 9.90
CA MET A 323 11.87 -8.08 10.97
C MET A 323 10.54 -7.36 10.65
N LEU A 324 10.59 -6.10 10.20
CA LEU A 324 9.39 -5.36 9.80
C LEU A 324 8.70 -5.95 8.57
N ALA A 325 9.44 -6.56 7.65
CA ALA A 325 8.88 -7.30 6.54
C ALA A 325 8.01 -8.47 7.02
N TYR A 326 8.53 -9.31 7.92
CA TYR A 326 7.76 -10.40 8.52
C TYR A 326 6.61 -9.92 9.40
N SER A 327 6.79 -8.82 10.12
CA SER A 327 5.70 -8.13 10.80
C SER A 327 4.60 -7.75 9.81
N SER A 328 4.95 -7.14 8.67
CA SER A 328 3.98 -6.75 7.63
C SER A 328 3.24 -7.94 7.01
N ILE A 329 3.89 -9.11 6.91
CA ILE A 329 3.28 -10.39 6.49
C ILE A 329 2.30 -10.86 7.56
N GLY A 330 2.63 -10.74 8.85
CA GLY A 330 1.69 -11.04 9.93
C GLY A 330 0.49 -10.09 9.93
N GLN A 331 0.73 -8.78 9.71
CA GLN A 331 -0.34 -7.78 9.75
C GLN A 331 -1.35 -7.93 8.61
N ILE A 332 -0.92 -8.36 7.41
CA ILE A 332 -1.87 -8.61 6.30
C ILE A 332 -2.80 -9.78 6.62
N GLY A 333 -2.36 -10.76 7.41
CA GLY A 333 -3.22 -11.83 7.89
C GLY A 333 -4.42 -11.32 8.70
N TYR A 334 -4.23 -10.27 9.51
CA TYR A 334 -5.35 -9.61 10.21
C TYR A 334 -6.27 -8.83 9.26
N VAL A 335 -5.70 -8.15 8.25
CA VAL A 335 -6.48 -7.42 7.22
C VAL A 335 -7.41 -8.38 6.46
N ILE A 336 -6.92 -9.58 6.12
CA ILE A 336 -7.69 -10.60 5.40
C ILE A 336 -8.93 -11.03 6.18
N ILE A 337 -8.92 -11.01 7.54
CA ILE A 337 -10.11 -11.28 8.35
C ILE A 337 -11.26 -10.33 7.95
N GLY A 338 -10.96 -9.04 7.79
CA GLY A 338 -11.96 -8.05 7.38
C GLY A 338 -12.49 -8.27 5.96
N ILE A 339 -11.64 -8.76 5.04
CA ILE A 339 -12.03 -9.11 3.67
C ILE A 339 -12.99 -10.31 3.67
N ILE A 340 -12.68 -11.37 4.43
CA ILE A 340 -13.52 -12.58 4.52
C ILE A 340 -14.89 -12.27 5.12
N VAL A 341 -14.96 -11.42 6.14
CA VAL A 341 -16.24 -11.05 6.78
C VAL A 341 -17.17 -10.31 5.83
N GLY A 342 -16.59 -9.57 4.88
CA GLY A 342 -17.36 -8.77 3.92
C GLY A 342 -18.17 -7.67 4.59
N ASP A 343 -19.21 -7.22 3.90
CA ASP A 343 -20.01 -6.09 4.35
C ASP A 343 -20.99 -6.41 5.50
N SER A 344 -21.56 -7.61 5.49
CA SER A 344 -22.69 -8.03 6.34
C SER A 344 -22.52 -7.78 7.84
N ASN A 345 -21.29 -7.87 8.36
CA ASN A 345 -20.96 -7.64 9.77
C ASN A 345 -19.97 -6.47 9.97
N GLY A 346 -19.88 -5.55 9.02
CA GLY A 346 -18.95 -4.42 9.06
C GLY A 346 -17.48 -4.81 8.85
N GLY A 347 -17.21 -5.93 8.16
CA GLY A 347 -15.86 -6.43 7.91
C GLY A 347 -15.00 -5.44 7.14
N TYR A 348 -15.50 -4.86 6.06
CA TYR A 348 -14.75 -3.84 5.31
C TYR A 348 -14.48 -2.58 6.13
N ALA A 349 -15.42 -2.12 6.97
CA ALA A 349 -15.18 -1.01 7.87
C ALA A 349 -14.05 -1.33 8.88
N SER A 350 -14.02 -2.57 9.40
CA SER A 350 -12.93 -3.02 10.27
C SER A 350 -11.58 -3.09 9.55
N MET A 351 -11.58 -3.49 8.27
CA MET A 351 -10.39 -3.47 7.42
C MET A 351 -9.88 -2.05 7.19
N ILE A 352 -10.75 -1.13 6.76
CA ILE A 352 -10.41 0.27 6.47
C ILE A 352 -9.83 0.96 7.72
N THR A 353 -10.51 0.81 8.86
CA THR A 353 -10.08 1.38 10.14
C THR A 353 -8.71 0.85 10.56
N TYR A 354 -8.47 -0.45 10.40
CA TYR A 354 -7.16 -1.04 10.69
C TYR A 354 -6.07 -0.56 9.73
N MET A 355 -6.36 -0.46 8.42
CA MET A 355 -5.41 0.02 7.42
C MET A 355 -5.01 1.48 7.68
N LEU A 356 -5.95 2.34 8.07
CA LEU A 356 -5.65 3.72 8.48
C LEU A 356 -4.62 3.76 9.63
N PHE A 357 -4.83 2.95 10.66
CA PHE A 357 -3.89 2.87 11.78
C PHE A 357 -2.57 2.22 11.35
N TYR A 358 -2.60 1.22 10.48
CA TYR A 358 -1.40 0.58 9.96
C TYR A 358 -0.52 1.56 9.16
N ILE A 359 -1.11 2.46 8.38
CA ILE A 359 -0.38 3.54 7.69
C ILE A 359 0.43 4.37 8.69
N SER A 360 -0.21 4.88 9.74
CA SER A 360 0.46 5.75 10.73
C SER A 360 1.52 4.99 11.53
N MET A 361 1.21 3.78 11.98
CA MET A 361 2.13 2.93 12.75
C MET A 361 3.38 2.55 11.94
N ASN A 362 3.19 2.14 10.68
CA ASN A 362 4.26 1.61 9.86
C ASN A 362 5.14 2.74 9.30
N LEU A 363 4.55 3.80 8.73
CA LEU A 363 5.31 4.96 8.27
C LEU A 363 6.04 5.66 9.42
N GLY A 364 5.43 5.76 10.61
CA GLY A 364 6.09 6.30 11.80
C GLY A 364 7.29 5.46 12.25
N THR A 365 7.19 4.14 12.16
CA THR A 365 8.31 3.22 12.44
C THR A 365 9.43 3.40 11.43
N PHE A 366 9.10 3.44 10.13
CA PHE A 366 10.09 3.66 9.08
C PHE A 366 10.72 5.06 9.14
N ALA A 367 9.99 6.10 9.57
CA ALA A 367 10.56 7.42 9.81
C ALA A 367 11.71 7.39 10.83
N CYS A 368 11.51 6.66 11.93
CA CYS A 368 12.54 6.47 12.94
C CYS A 368 13.74 5.68 12.40
N ILE A 369 13.49 4.67 11.57
CA ILE A 369 14.55 3.84 10.96
C ILE A 369 15.35 4.63 9.94
N VAL A 370 14.70 5.44 9.09
CA VAL A 370 15.38 6.33 8.13
C VAL A 370 16.29 7.30 8.90
N LEU A 371 15.76 7.96 9.93
CA LEU A 371 16.54 8.91 10.74
C LEU A 371 17.72 8.25 11.46
N PHE A 372 17.52 7.05 12.02
CA PHE A 372 18.59 6.29 12.65
C PHE A 372 19.64 5.83 11.65
N GLY A 373 19.21 5.32 10.49
CA GLY A 373 20.08 4.86 9.41
C GLY A 373 20.95 5.97 8.82
N LEU A 374 20.39 7.17 8.62
CA LEU A 374 21.16 8.34 8.16
C LEU A 374 22.26 8.76 9.15
N ARG A 375 22.03 8.55 10.45
CA ARG A 375 22.98 8.97 11.50
C ARG A 375 24.03 7.90 11.84
N THR A 376 23.73 6.63 11.65
CA THR A 376 24.59 5.51 12.10
C THR A 376 25.11 4.62 10.98
N GLY A 377 24.43 4.60 9.83
CA GLY A 377 24.74 3.75 8.68
C GLY A 377 24.38 2.28 8.85
N THR A 378 23.68 1.88 9.92
CA THR A 378 23.36 0.47 10.18
C THR A 378 21.86 0.21 10.35
N ASP A 379 21.46 -0.99 9.94
CA ASP A 379 20.07 -1.48 10.00
C ASP A 379 19.88 -2.63 11.01
N ASN A 380 20.93 -2.97 11.79
CA ASN A 380 20.89 -4.09 12.73
C ASN A 380 20.14 -3.72 14.00
N ILE A 381 19.32 -4.65 14.50
CA ILE A 381 18.54 -4.45 15.73
C ILE A 381 19.47 -4.16 16.92
N ARG A 382 20.60 -4.88 17.04
CA ARG A 382 21.55 -4.73 18.16
C ARG A 382 22.12 -3.32 18.30
N ASP A 383 22.21 -2.58 17.19
CA ASP A 383 22.80 -1.26 17.19
C ASP A 383 21.90 -0.19 17.82
N TYR A 384 20.62 -0.50 18.08
CA TYR A 384 19.69 0.39 18.76
C TYR A 384 19.89 0.42 20.30
N ALA A 385 20.84 -0.35 20.83
CA ALA A 385 21.07 -0.47 22.27
C ALA A 385 21.42 0.87 22.93
N GLY A 386 20.62 1.26 23.92
CA GLY A 386 20.82 2.48 24.71
C GLY A 386 20.54 3.79 23.99
N LEU A 387 19.83 3.76 22.85
CA LEU A 387 19.47 4.95 22.07
C LEU A 387 18.70 5.99 22.89
N TYR A 388 17.91 5.57 23.88
CA TYR A 388 17.16 6.47 24.76
C TYR A 388 18.05 7.50 25.49
N THR A 389 19.31 7.15 25.77
CA THR A 389 20.24 8.05 26.47
C THR A 389 20.80 9.16 25.59
N LYS A 390 20.78 8.97 24.26
CA LYS A 390 21.29 9.94 23.28
C LYS A 390 20.14 10.75 22.70
N ASP A 391 19.15 10.04 22.17
CA ASP A 391 18.04 10.58 21.41
C ASP A 391 16.72 10.02 21.99
N PRO A 392 16.29 10.52 23.16
CA PRO A 392 15.09 10.03 23.84
C PRO A 392 13.84 10.23 22.97
N PHE A 393 13.83 11.25 22.12
CA PHE A 393 12.71 11.55 21.23
C PHE A 393 12.50 10.46 20.17
N LEU A 394 13.56 10.08 19.43
CA LEU A 394 13.52 8.99 18.45
C LEU A 394 13.23 7.64 19.13
N ALA A 395 13.85 7.38 20.28
CA ALA A 395 13.60 6.14 21.01
C ALA A 395 12.14 6.02 21.46
N LEU A 396 11.53 7.11 21.92
CA LEU A 396 10.14 7.13 22.38
C LEU A 396 9.15 7.04 21.21
N SER A 397 9.38 7.74 20.11
CA SER A 397 8.55 7.62 18.90
C SER A 397 8.57 6.21 18.33
N LEU A 398 9.76 5.61 18.19
CA LEU A 398 9.91 4.24 17.74
C LEU A 398 9.22 3.27 18.71
N ALA A 399 9.36 3.45 20.02
CA ALA A 399 8.69 2.61 21.01
C ALA A 399 7.16 2.70 20.89
N LEU A 400 6.58 3.90 20.78
CA LEU A 400 5.13 4.07 20.63
C LEU A 400 4.60 3.42 19.36
N CYS A 401 5.27 3.60 18.21
CA CYS A 401 4.87 2.96 16.96
C CYS A 401 4.95 1.44 17.04
N LEU A 402 6.02 0.86 17.62
CA LEU A 402 6.17 -0.59 17.78
C LEU A 402 5.17 -1.18 18.78
N LEU A 403 4.88 -0.50 19.89
CA LEU A 403 3.83 -0.90 20.83
C LEU A 403 2.45 -0.90 20.16
N SER A 404 2.20 0.09 19.29
CA SER A 404 0.95 0.18 18.53
C SER A 404 0.84 -0.97 17.52
N LEU A 405 1.91 -1.29 16.77
CA LEU A 405 1.96 -2.46 15.88
C LEU A 405 1.73 -3.79 16.63
N GLY A 406 2.26 -3.90 17.85
CA GLY A 406 2.01 -5.02 18.75
C GLY A 406 0.54 -5.13 19.17
N GLY A 407 -0.16 -4.00 19.23
CA GLY A 407 -1.55 -3.92 19.65
C GLY A 407 -1.68 -3.84 21.17
N LEU A 408 -0.87 -3.02 21.84
CA LEU A 408 -1.00 -2.79 23.29
C LEU A 408 -1.96 -1.62 23.59
N PRO A 409 -2.87 -1.75 24.57
CA PRO A 409 -3.73 -0.64 25.00
C PRO A 409 -2.88 0.46 25.67
N PRO A 410 -3.17 1.76 25.46
CA PRO A 410 -4.32 2.37 24.79
C PRO A 410 -4.07 2.80 23.31
N LEU A 411 -3.14 2.16 22.59
CA LEU A 411 -2.70 2.63 21.27
C LEU A 411 -3.67 2.25 20.13
N ALA A 412 -3.59 2.95 19.00
CA ALA A 412 -4.51 2.77 17.88
C ALA A 412 -4.51 1.33 17.31
N GLY A 413 -3.35 0.68 17.23
CA GLY A 413 -3.28 -0.69 16.72
C GLY A 413 -4.00 -1.72 17.59
N PHE A 414 -4.18 -1.48 18.89
CA PHE A 414 -5.01 -2.34 19.74
C PHE A 414 -6.47 -2.27 19.33
N PHE A 415 -7.01 -1.05 19.21
CA PHE A 415 -8.40 -0.82 18.83
C PHE A 415 -8.70 -1.30 17.40
N GLY A 416 -7.76 -1.12 16.47
CA GLY A 416 -7.90 -1.65 15.12
C GLY A 416 -7.97 -3.18 15.08
N LYS A 417 -7.08 -3.89 15.79
CA LYS A 417 -7.13 -5.37 15.88
C LYS A 417 -8.38 -5.85 16.60
N LEU A 418 -8.79 -5.18 17.67
CA LEU A 418 -10.04 -5.50 18.37
C LEU A 418 -11.26 -5.41 17.46
N HIS A 419 -11.34 -4.37 16.63
CA HIS A 419 -12.45 -4.19 15.70
C HIS A 419 -12.49 -5.32 14.66
N LEU A 420 -11.35 -5.71 14.09
CA LEU A 420 -11.24 -6.86 13.19
C LEU A 420 -11.69 -8.16 13.86
N PHE A 421 -11.23 -8.42 15.09
CA PHE A 421 -11.61 -9.63 15.83
C PHE A 421 -13.08 -9.63 16.23
N TRP A 422 -13.64 -8.47 16.56
CA TRP A 422 -15.07 -8.33 16.87
C TRP A 422 -15.93 -8.70 15.66
N CYS A 423 -15.66 -8.10 14.50
CA CYS A 423 -16.38 -8.41 13.26
C CYS A 423 -16.19 -9.87 12.84
N GLY A 424 -14.96 -10.40 12.94
CA GLY A 424 -14.67 -11.82 12.66
C GLY A 424 -15.42 -12.78 13.59
N TRP A 425 -15.52 -12.45 14.88
CA TRP A 425 -16.24 -13.27 15.85
C TRP A 425 -17.76 -13.24 15.59
N GLN A 426 -18.30 -12.08 15.24
CA GLN A 426 -19.71 -11.93 14.88
C GLN A 426 -20.07 -12.72 13.62
N ALA A 427 -19.15 -12.81 12.65
CA ALA A 427 -19.30 -13.59 11.44
C ALA A 427 -19.13 -15.11 11.63
N GLY A 428 -18.84 -15.58 12.85
CA GLY A 428 -18.66 -17.01 13.15
C GLY A 428 -17.26 -17.56 12.84
N LEU A 429 -16.28 -16.72 12.52
CA LEU A 429 -14.89 -17.11 12.23
C LEU A 429 -14.08 -17.35 13.53
N TYR A 430 -14.62 -18.17 14.44
CA TYR A 430 -14.06 -18.36 15.79
C TYR A 430 -12.64 -18.92 15.77
N PHE A 431 -12.36 -19.84 14.86
CA PHE A 431 -11.05 -20.48 14.73
C PHE A 431 -9.99 -19.49 14.27
N LEU A 432 -10.26 -18.76 13.19
CA LEU A 432 -9.38 -17.72 12.65
C LEU A 432 -9.09 -16.62 13.66
N VAL A 433 -10.12 -16.11 14.37
CA VAL A 433 -9.96 -15.07 15.40
C VAL A 433 -9.13 -15.59 16.59
N SER A 434 -9.33 -16.85 17.01
CA SER A 434 -8.55 -17.45 18.09
C SER A 434 -7.07 -17.54 17.75
N ILE A 435 -6.74 -17.95 16.51
CA ILE A 435 -5.36 -17.95 16.00
C ILE A 435 -4.82 -16.52 15.98
N GLY A 436 -5.59 -15.56 15.46
CA GLY A 436 -5.18 -14.16 15.40
C GLY A 436 -4.86 -13.57 16.78
N LEU A 437 -5.65 -13.89 17.81
CA LEU A 437 -5.37 -13.49 19.19
C LEU A 437 -4.06 -14.11 19.69
N LEU A 438 -3.86 -15.42 19.50
CA LEU A 438 -2.62 -16.11 19.91
C LEU A 438 -1.38 -15.53 19.21
N THR A 439 -1.44 -15.33 17.90
CA THR A 439 -0.31 -14.77 17.14
C THR A 439 -0.05 -13.31 17.46
N SER A 440 -1.08 -12.54 17.85
CA SER A 440 -0.90 -11.17 18.31
C SER A 440 -0.11 -11.11 19.62
N VAL A 441 -0.34 -12.04 20.56
CA VAL A 441 0.47 -12.16 21.78
C VAL A 441 1.92 -12.51 21.45
N VAL A 442 2.15 -13.41 20.49
CA VAL A 442 3.51 -13.71 19.99
C VAL A 442 4.17 -12.47 19.39
N SER A 443 3.41 -11.63 18.68
CA SER A 443 3.94 -10.43 18.05
C SER A 443 4.50 -9.41 19.06
N ILE A 444 3.85 -9.29 20.23
CA ILE A 444 4.25 -8.39 21.30
C ILE A 444 5.68 -8.71 21.79
N TYR A 445 6.09 -9.98 21.79
CA TYR A 445 7.41 -10.38 22.28
C TYR A 445 8.55 -9.73 21.49
N TYR A 446 8.53 -9.80 20.16
CA TYR A 446 9.63 -9.26 19.35
C TYR A 446 9.64 -7.72 19.32
N TYR A 447 8.48 -7.07 19.41
CA TYR A 447 8.41 -5.61 19.58
C TYR A 447 8.96 -5.15 20.93
N LEU A 448 8.55 -5.80 22.03
CA LEU A 448 9.06 -5.49 23.37
C LEU A 448 10.56 -5.77 23.49
N LYS A 449 11.08 -6.78 22.79
CA LYS A 449 12.53 -7.05 22.73
C LYS A 449 13.31 -5.84 22.20
N ILE A 450 12.82 -5.16 21.17
CA ILE A 450 13.44 -3.93 20.64
C ILE A 450 13.32 -2.78 21.63
N ILE A 451 12.14 -2.60 22.23
CA ILE A 451 11.90 -1.51 23.19
C ILE A 451 12.80 -1.66 24.42
N LYS A 452 12.95 -2.88 24.93
CA LYS A 452 13.89 -3.19 26.00
C LYS A 452 15.33 -2.82 25.61
N LEU A 453 15.73 -3.13 24.38
CA LEU A 453 17.06 -2.79 23.87
C LEU A 453 17.27 -1.27 23.80
N LEU A 454 16.29 -0.52 23.30
CA LEU A 454 16.32 0.96 23.26
C LEU A 454 16.52 1.59 24.64
N MET A 455 15.88 1.01 25.66
CA MET A 455 15.90 1.49 27.05
C MET A 455 17.10 0.98 27.86
N THR A 456 17.94 0.08 27.31
CA THR A 456 19.04 -0.52 28.08
C THR A 456 20.07 0.55 28.49
N GLY A 457 20.39 0.59 29.79
CA GLY A 457 21.14 1.68 30.43
C GLY A 457 22.66 1.68 30.22
N ARG A 458 23.24 2.85 30.51
CA ARG A 458 24.59 3.39 30.23
C ARG A 458 25.83 2.51 30.49
N ASN A 459 25.70 1.34 31.10
CA ASN A 459 26.83 0.50 31.57
C ASN A 459 26.93 -0.89 30.91
N GLN A 460 26.03 -1.26 29.99
CA GLN A 460 26.13 -2.48 29.18
C GLN A 460 26.17 -2.12 27.69
N GLU A 461 27.20 -2.61 27.00
CA GLU A 461 27.31 -2.78 25.54
C GLU A 461 26.68 -1.69 24.66
N ILE A 462 26.89 -0.40 24.95
CA ILE A 462 26.58 0.66 23.98
C ILE A 462 27.46 0.43 22.76
N THR A 463 26.84 0.16 21.61
CA THR A 463 27.56 -0.05 20.36
C THR A 463 28.31 1.21 19.96
N PRO A 464 29.45 1.09 19.24
CA PRO A 464 30.21 2.24 18.78
C PRO A 464 29.36 3.22 17.94
N HIS A 465 28.34 2.70 17.24
CA HIS A 465 27.38 3.48 16.46
C HIS A 465 26.59 4.47 17.33
N VAL A 466 26.02 4.03 18.46
CA VAL A 466 25.28 4.91 19.38
C VAL A 466 26.22 5.82 20.17
N ARG A 467 27.45 5.38 20.44
CA ARG A 467 28.45 6.22 21.10
C ARG A 467 28.79 7.47 20.28
N ASN A 468 28.95 7.29 18.97
CA ASN A 468 29.28 8.34 18.01
C ASN A 468 28.05 9.10 17.47
N TYR A 469 26.86 8.80 17.99
CA TYR A 469 25.62 9.40 17.55
C TYR A 469 25.63 10.91 17.72
N ARG A 470 25.56 11.64 16.61
CA ARG A 470 25.37 13.10 16.60
C ARG A 470 23.88 13.41 16.51
N ARG A 471 23.36 13.98 17.60
CA ARG A 471 22.02 14.53 17.63
C ARG A 471 21.97 15.82 16.81
N SER A 472 21.03 15.94 15.87
CA SER A 472 20.69 17.25 15.29
C SER A 472 19.98 18.09 16.36
N PRO A 473 20.18 19.41 16.38
CA PRO A 473 19.36 20.25 17.25
C PRO A 473 17.89 20.02 16.88
N LEU A 474 17.02 19.84 17.89
CA LEU A 474 15.54 19.70 17.81
C LEU A 474 14.81 20.81 17.00
N ARG A 475 15.57 21.78 16.47
CA ARG A 475 15.13 22.99 15.80
C ARG A 475 15.63 23.07 14.36
N SER A 476 16.31 22.05 13.83
CA SER A 476 16.48 21.94 12.38
C SER A 476 15.15 21.49 11.79
N ASN A 477 14.68 22.17 10.74
CA ASN A 477 13.43 21.87 10.02
C ASN A 477 13.56 20.55 9.24
N ASN A 478 13.80 19.43 9.93
CA ASN A 478 13.93 18.12 9.33
C ASN A 478 12.54 17.59 8.97
N SER A 479 12.28 17.43 7.68
CA SER A 479 11.01 16.94 7.15
C SER A 479 10.66 15.55 7.70
N ILE A 480 11.67 14.75 8.01
CA ILE A 480 11.56 13.41 8.60
C ILE A 480 11.04 13.47 10.05
N GLU A 481 11.49 14.45 10.85
CA GLU A 481 11.03 14.58 12.23
C GLU A 481 9.56 15.04 12.27
N LEU A 482 9.14 15.87 11.32
CA LEU A 482 7.73 16.26 11.17
C LEU A 482 6.84 15.07 10.83
N SER A 483 7.21 14.25 9.82
CA SER A 483 6.42 13.07 9.45
C SER A 483 6.39 12.04 10.59
N MET A 484 7.50 11.87 11.32
CA MET A 484 7.55 11.06 12.54
C MET A 484 6.56 11.55 13.59
N ILE A 485 6.54 12.85 13.90
CA ILE A 485 5.61 13.44 14.89
C ILE A 485 4.16 13.19 14.47
N VAL A 486 3.82 13.49 13.22
CA VAL A 486 2.46 13.30 12.69
C VAL A 486 2.04 11.84 12.81
N CYS A 487 2.91 10.89 12.44
CA CYS A 487 2.63 9.47 12.53
C CYS A 487 2.49 8.96 13.99
N VAL A 488 3.31 9.46 14.91
CA VAL A 488 3.22 9.10 16.35
C VAL A 488 1.93 9.62 16.96
N ILE A 489 1.54 10.86 16.63
CA ILE A 489 0.27 11.44 17.06
C ILE A 489 -0.90 10.61 16.48
N ALA A 490 -0.85 10.29 15.18
CA ALA A 490 -1.86 9.50 14.49
C ALA A 490 -1.89 8.01 14.91
N SER A 491 -0.87 7.49 15.59
CA SER A 491 -0.85 6.12 16.12
C SER A 491 -1.29 6.03 17.59
N THR A 492 -1.42 7.17 18.27
CA THR A 492 -1.79 7.26 19.69
C THR A 492 -3.19 7.82 19.88
N ILE A 493 -3.49 9.00 19.32
CA ILE A 493 -4.76 9.72 19.53
C ILE A 493 -5.97 8.99 18.92
N PRO A 494 -5.92 8.54 17.65
CA PRO A 494 -7.10 7.98 16.98
C PRO A 494 -7.64 6.69 17.61
N GLY A 495 -6.80 5.96 18.37
CA GLY A 495 -7.27 4.80 19.13
C GLY A 495 -8.32 5.16 20.18
N ILE A 496 -8.15 6.32 20.82
CA ILE A 496 -9.07 6.81 21.86
C ILE A 496 -10.34 7.39 21.23
N SER A 497 -10.22 8.02 20.04
CA SER A 497 -11.32 8.63 19.30
C SER A 497 -11.72 7.82 18.07
N MET A 498 -11.90 6.51 18.21
CA MET A 498 -12.14 5.60 17.08
C MET A 498 -13.56 5.71 16.49
N ASN A 499 -14.56 6.06 17.31
CA ASN A 499 -15.98 6.12 16.89
C ASN A 499 -16.26 6.91 15.60
N PRO A 500 -15.77 8.14 15.39
CA PRO A 500 -16.01 8.86 14.13
C PRO A 500 -15.38 8.16 12.93
N ILE A 501 -14.23 7.49 13.10
CA ILE A 501 -13.54 6.77 12.02
C ILE A 501 -14.34 5.54 11.61
N ILE A 502 -14.88 4.79 12.58
CA ILE A 502 -15.75 3.64 12.31
C ILE A 502 -17.03 4.11 11.62
N ALA A 503 -17.66 5.18 12.10
CA ALA A 503 -18.89 5.71 11.49
C ALA A 503 -18.66 6.09 10.03
N ILE A 504 -17.58 6.82 9.74
CA ILE A 504 -17.19 7.14 8.35
C ILE A 504 -17.00 5.86 7.55
N ALA A 505 -16.27 4.88 8.06
CA ALA A 505 -16.01 3.63 7.34
C ALA A 505 -17.26 2.75 7.14
N GLN A 506 -18.27 2.87 8.01
CA GLN A 506 -19.56 2.18 7.87
C GLN A 506 -20.47 2.88 6.86
N ASP A 507 -20.47 4.22 6.84
CA ASP A 507 -21.25 5.03 5.90
C ASP A 507 -20.76 4.90 4.44
N THR A 508 -19.58 4.31 4.23
CA THR A 508 -18.93 4.16 2.92
C THR A 508 -19.13 2.79 2.26
N LEU A 509 -19.93 1.93 2.86
CA LEU A 509 -20.19 0.57 2.40
C LEU A 509 -21.23 0.55 1.26
N PHE A 510 -21.28 -0.57 0.52
CA PHE A 510 -21.98 -0.71 -0.77
C PHE A 510 -23.50 -0.52 -0.68
#